data_AF-A0A8T4FJW9-F1
#
_entry.id   AF-A0A8T4FJW9-F1
#
_cell.length_a   1.000
_cell.length_b   1.000
_cell.length_c   1.000
_cell.angle_alpha   90.00
_cell.angle_beta   90.00
_cell.angle_gamma   90.00
#
_symmetry.space_group_name_H-M   'P 1'
#
loop_
_entity.id
_entity.type
_entity.pdbx_description
1 polymer ?
#
loop_
_entity_poly.entity_id
_entity_poly.type
_entity_poly.pdbx_seq_one_letter_code
_entity_poly.pdbx_strand_id
1 'polypeptide(L)'
;YGALIHVAIGVIGYTSDINDGLRISVYSQTALLITVIPFIGLFLYPIWAFLLQFMGIRETYRLENGQSLMATAIPAVVLLILFVLFLTFGEDNFSIFGGD
;
A
#
# COMPACT_ATOMS: atom_id res chain seq x y z
N TYR A 1 -3.29 -3.93 2.57
CA TYR A 1 -2.83 -3.47 1.24
C TYR A 1 -3.63 -4.13 0.11
N GLY A 2 -3.75 -5.47 0.05
CA GLY A 2 -4.46 -6.16 -1.06
C GLY A 2 -5.89 -5.72 -1.37
N ALA A 3 -6.72 -5.50 -0.34
CA ALA A 3 -8.06 -4.95 -0.53
C ALA A 3 -8.06 -3.54 -1.14
N LEU A 4 -7.08 -2.70 -0.77
CA LEU A 4 -6.94 -1.35 -1.31
C LEU A 4 -6.49 -1.37 -2.77
N ILE A 5 -5.66 -2.33 -3.19
CA ILE A 5 -5.32 -2.51 -4.61
C ILE A 5 -6.58 -2.83 -5.42
N HIS A 6 -7.39 -3.76 -4.93
CA HIS A 6 -8.61 -4.16 -5.63
C HIS A 6 -9.54 -2.96 -5.87
N VAL A 7 -9.71 -2.11 -4.84
CA VAL A 7 -10.44 -0.85 -4.96
C VAL A 7 -9.74 0.12 -5.93
N ALA A 8 -8.42 0.31 -5.81
CA ALA A 8 -7.66 1.24 -6.66
C ALA A 8 -7.73 0.85 -8.15
N ILE A 9 -7.67 -0.45 -8.46
CA ILE A 9 -7.81 -0.95 -9.84
C ILE A 9 -9.24 -0.73 -10.36
N GLY A 10 -10.25 -0.92 -9.50
CA GLY A 10 -11.64 -0.58 -9.83
C GLY A 10 -11.82 0.91 -10.16
N VAL A 11 -11.17 1.80 -9.41
CA VAL A 11 -11.19 3.26 -9.65
C VAL A 11 -10.54 3.63 -10.99
N ILE A 12 -9.48 2.90 -11.40
CA ILE A 12 -8.80 3.12 -12.68
C ILE A 12 -9.62 2.55 -13.86
N GLY A 13 -10.69 1.79 -13.58
CA GLY A 13 -11.61 1.26 -14.59
C GLY A 13 -11.29 -0.16 -15.05
N TYR A 14 -10.49 -0.91 -14.29
CA TYR A 14 -10.13 -2.29 -14.60
C TYR A 14 -10.80 -3.28 -13.65
N THR A 15 -10.97 -4.51 -14.13
CA THR A 15 -11.41 -5.62 -13.29
C THR A 15 -10.20 -6.33 -12.68
N SER A 16 -10.31 -6.75 -11.43
CA SER A 16 -9.25 -7.50 -10.75
C SER A 16 -9.86 -8.62 -9.92
N ASP A 17 -9.14 -9.72 -9.77
CA ASP A 17 -9.42 -10.71 -8.72
C ASP A 17 -8.76 -10.22 -7.42
N ILE A 18 -9.53 -10.23 -6.32
CA ILE A 18 -8.99 -9.88 -5.00
C ILE A 18 -7.85 -10.81 -4.58
N ASN A 19 -7.86 -12.07 -5.03
CA ASN A 19 -6.79 -13.04 -4.77
C ASN A 19 -5.45 -12.58 -5.35
N ASP A 20 -5.46 -11.97 -6.53
CA ASP A 20 -4.25 -11.46 -7.16
C ASP A 20 -3.70 -10.26 -6.40
N GLY A 21 -4.56 -9.32 -5.99
CA GLY A 21 -4.16 -8.20 -5.12
C GLY A 21 -3.57 -8.65 -3.77
N LEU A 22 -4.14 -9.71 -3.18
CA LEU A 22 -3.61 -10.31 -1.95
C LEU A 22 -2.27 -10.99 -2.17
N ARG A 23 -2.12 -11.79 -3.22
CA ARG A 23 -0.84 -12.45 -3.57
C ARG A 23 0.27 -11.44 -3.76
N ILE A 24 0.04 -10.41 -4.59
CA ILE A 24 1.05 -9.38 -4.81
C ILE A 24 1.42 -8.73 -3.47
N SER A 25 0.43 -8.38 -2.64
CA SER A 25 0.69 -7.79 -1.33
C SER A 25 1.55 -8.68 -0.45
N VAL A 26 1.23 -9.97 -0.33
CA VAL A 26 1.97 -10.92 0.51
C VAL A 26 3.39 -11.13 -0.01
N TYR A 27 3.58 -11.26 -1.33
CA TYR A 27 4.91 -11.40 -1.91
C TYR A 27 5.76 -10.13 -1.77
N SER A 28 5.16 -8.94 -1.85
CA SER A 28 5.87 -7.69 -1.59
C SER A 28 6.37 -7.57 -0.15
N GLN A 29 5.71 -8.23 0.82
CA GLN A 29 6.17 -8.24 2.23
C GLN A 29 7.48 -9.00 2.43
N THR A 30 7.98 -9.75 1.44
CA THR A 30 9.35 -10.31 1.48
C THR A 30 10.41 -9.22 1.66
N ALA A 31 10.11 -7.98 1.25
CA ALA A 31 10.94 -6.80 1.54
C ALA A 31 11.22 -6.60 3.03
N LEU A 32 10.37 -7.10 3.93
CA LEU A 32 10.59 -7.00 5.38
C LEU A 32 11.92 -7.61 5.82
N LEU A 33 12.47 -8.59 5.07
CA LEU A 33 13.78 -9.16 5.38
C LEU A 33 14.91 -8.12 5.36
N ILE A 34 14.75 -7.03 4.62
CA ILE A 34 15.72 -5.93 4.55
C ILE A 34 15.80 -5.19 5.91
N THR A 35 14.74 -5.21 6.71
CA THR A 35 14.69 -4.58 8.04
C THR A 35 15.61 -5.25 9.06
N VAL A 36 16.15 -6.43 8.76
CA VAL A 36 17.18 -7.10 9.57
C VAL A 36 18.45 -6.25 9.68
N ILE A 37 18.73 -5.41 8.69
CA ILE A 37 19.85 -4.47 8.74
C ILE A 37 19.40 -3.21 9.50
N PRO A 38 19.92 -2.94 10.72
CA PRO A 38 19.51 -1.79 11.51
C PRO A 38 19.83 -0.48 10.78
N PHE A 39 18.97 0.53 10.98
CA PHE A 39 19.00 1.87 10.36
C PHE A 39 18.81 1.90 8.84
N ILE A 40 19.54 1.09 8.08
CA ILE A 40 19.44 1.02 6.61
C ILE A 40 18.10 0.42 6.21
N GLY A 41 17.68 -0.65 6.88
CA GLY A 41 16.48 -1.39 6.54
C GLY A 41 15.19 -0.60 6.74
N LEU A 42 15.16 0.35 7.67
CA LEU A 42 14.00 1.20 7.93
C LEU A 42 13.65 2.10 6.73
N PHE A 43 14.67 2.66 6.07
CA PHE A 43 14.47 3.54 4.92
C PHE A 43 14.37 2.77 3.60
N LEU A 44 15.09 1.65 3.48
CA LEU A 44 15.14 0.87 2.25
C LEU A 44 13.90 -0.02 2.06
N TYR A 45 13.33 -0.52 3.16
CA TYR A 45 12.12 -1.35 3.15
C TYR A 45 10.94 -0.71 2.40
N PRO A 46 10.47 0.51 2.73
CA PRO A 46 9.29 1.07 2.07
C PRO A 46 9.51 1.31 0.58
N ILE A 47 10.73 1.69 0.18
CA ILE A 47 11.10 1.88 -1.23
C ILE A 47 11.04 0.54 -1.97
N TRP A 48 11.65 -0.50 -1.41
CA TRP A 48 11.69 -1.81 -2.04
C TRP A 48 10.31 -2.47 -2.10
N ALA A 49 9.54 -2.38 -1.01
CA ALA A 49 8.16 -2.86 -0.95
C ALA A 49 7.29 -2.17 -2.01
N PHE A 50 7.42 -0.85 -2.18
CA PHE A 50 6.71 -0.10 -3.21
C PHE A 50 7.07 -0.56 -4.63
N LEU A 51 8.36 -0.81 -4.90
CA LEU A 51 8.82 -1.31 -6.19
C LEU A 51 8.28 -2.71 -6.51
N LEU A 52 8.33 -3.64 -5.55
CA LEU A 52 7.74 -4.98 -5.71
C LEU A 52 6.24 -4.90 -5.98
N GLN A 53 5.55 -4.01 -5.29
CA GLN A 53 4.13 -3.80 -5.45
C GLN A 53 3.77 -3.24 -6.82
N PHE A 54 4.52 -2.24 -7.28
CA PHE A 54 4.40 -1.66 -8.61
C PHE A 54 4.63 -2.70 -9.71
N MET A 55 5.73 -3.46 -9.62
CA MET A 55 6.05 -4.49 -10.61
C MET A 55 5.00 -5.60 -10.62
N GLY A 56 4.56 -6.05 -9.45
CA GLY A 56 3.55 -7.10 -9.34
C GLY A 56 2.18 -6.67 -9.89
N ILE A 57 1.75 -5.42 -9.64
CA ILE A 57 0.52 -4.88 -10.22
C ILE A 57 0.64 -4.76 -11.74
N ARG A 58 1.76 -4.20 -12.23
CA ARG A 58 1.99 -4.04 -13.67
C ARG A 58 1.93 -5.37 -14.41
N GLU A 59 2.62 -6.38 -13.89
CA GLU A 59 2.72 -7.68 -14.55
C GLU A 59 1.41 -8.49 -14.45
N THR A 60 0.76 -8.47 -13.29
CA THR A 60 -0.45 -9.29 -13.06
C THR A 60 -1.65 -8.73 -13.82
N TYR A 61 -1.83 -7.40 -13.81
CA TYR A 61 -2.97 -6.74 -14.44
C TYR A 61 -2.66 -6.19 -15.83
N ARG A 62 -1.42 -6.36 -16.33
CA ARG A 62 -0.96 -5.90 -17.65
C ARG A 62 -1.25 -4.42 -17.92
N LEU A 63 -1.09 -3.61 -16.88
CA LEU A 63 -1.35 -2.18 -16.92
C LEU A 63 -0.16 -1.41 -17.51
N GLU A 64 -0.42 -0.25 -18.09
CA GLU A 64 0.64 0.67 -18.47
C GLU A 64 1.40 1.18 -17.23
N ASN A 65 2.63 1.68 -17.42
CA ASN A 65 3.45 2.16 -16.30
C ASN A 65 2.75 3.26 -15.48
N GLY A 66 2.06 4.21 -16.13
CA GLY A 66 1.34 5.28 -15.44
C GLY A 66 0.17 4.77 -14.61
N GLN A 67 -0.64 3.87 -15.18
CA GLN A 67 -1.76 3.24 -14.50
C GLN A 67 -1.30 2.36 -13.32
N SER A 68 -0.22 1.60 -13.51
CA SER A 68 0.39 0.78 -12.46
C SER A 68 0.92 1.65 -11.31
N LEU A 69 1.53 2.79 -11.63
CA LEU A 69 2.01 3.74 -10.63
C LEU A 69 0.84 4.32 -9.83
N MET A 70 -0.24 4.74 -10.48
CA MET A 70 -1.45 5.22 -9.80
C MET A 70 -2.07 4.14 -8.92
N ALA A 71 -2.22 2.92 -9.43
CA ALA A 71 -2.78 1.77 -8.71
C ALA A 71 -1.96 1.39 -7.46
N THR A 72 -0.65 1.66 -7.48
CA THR A 72 0.26 1.42 -6.34
C THR A 72 0.29 2.62 -5.38
N ALA A 73 0.30 3.84 -5.91
CA ALA A 73 0.39 5.05 -5.12
C ALA A 73 -0.89 5.33 -4.32
N ILE A 74 -2.07 5.10 -4.89
CA ILE A 74 -3.36 5.37 -4.20
C ILE A 74 -3.44 4.60 -2.87
N PRO A 75 -3.27 3.26 -2.82
CA PRO A 75 -3.24 2.51 -1.55
C PRO A 75 -2.15 2.99 -0.59
N ALA A 76 -0.96 3.32 -1.10
CA ALA A 76 0.16 3.77 -0.27
C ALA A 76 -0.14 5.11 0.41
N VAL A 77 -0.69 6.07 -0.33
CA VAL A 77 -1.10 7.38 0.18
C VAL A 77 -2.24 7.23 1.19
N VAL A 78 -3.25 6.39 0.91
CA VAL A 78 -4.34 6.13 1.86
C VAL A 78 -3.80 5.58 3.18
N LEU A 79 -2.90 4.59 3.14
CA LEU A 79 -2.30 4.05 4.36
C LEU A 79 -1.42 5.08 5.09
N LEU A 80 -0.69 5.92 4.36
CA LEU A 80 0.11 6.99 4.95
C LEU A 80 -0.78 8.01 5.68
N ILE A 81 -1.88 8.42 5.06
CA ILE A 81 -2.87 9.33 5.68
C ILE A 81 -3.45 8.69 6.93
N LEU A 82 -3.91 7.44 6.86
CA LEU A 82 -4.46 6.72 8.02
C LEU A 82 -3.43 6.57 9.14
N PHE A 83 -2.17 6.32 8.80
CA PHE A 83 -1.08 6.23 9.77
C PHE A 83 -0.81 7.57 10.47
N VAL A 84 -0.73 8.68 9.71
CA VAL A 84 -0.55 10.02 10.28
C VAL A 84 -1.74 10.40 11.16
N LEU A 85 -2.98 10.16 10.71
CA LEU A 85 -4.18 10.40 11.52
C LEU A 85 -4.14 9.61 12.83
N PHE A 86 -3.75 8.34 12.78
CA PHE A 86 -3.61 7.51 13.97
C PHE A 86 -2.55 8.06 14.95
N LEU A 87 -1.41 8.51 14.46
CA LEU A 87 -0.36 9.09 15.30
C LEU A 87 -0.77 10.42 15.94
N THR A 88 -1.50 11.27 15.21
CA THR A 88 -1.90 12.59 15.70
C THR A 88 -3.09 12.52 16.66
N PHE A 89 -4.05 11.63 16.41
CA PHE A 89 -5.34 11.61 17.13
C PHE A 89 -5.54 10.37 18.01
N GLY A 90 -4.58 9.44 18.03
CA GLY A 90 -4.61 8.26 18.89
C GLY A 90 -4.62 8.59 20.38
N GLU A 91 -4.00 9.72 20.78
CA GLU A 91 -4.03 10.20 22.17
C GLU A 91 -5.38 10.87 22.53
N ASP A 92 -6.09 11.44 21.55
CA ASP A 92 -7.33 12.22 21.75
C ASP A 92 -8.63 11.39 21.58
N ASN A 93 -8.54 10.05 21.52
CA ASN A 93 -9.69 9.13 21.32
C ASN A 93 -10.61 9.48 20.14
N PHE A 94 -10.09 10.09 19.07
CA PHE A 94 -10.88 10.51 17.90
C PHE A 94 -12.09 11.42 18.24
N SER A 95 -11.90 12.40 19.12
CA SER A 95 -12.92 13.38 19.54
C SER A 95 -13.65 14.15 18.41
N ILE A 96 -13.15 14.09 17.17
CA ILE A 96 -13.80 14.62 15.96
C ILE A 96 -15.16 13.98 15.64
N PHE A 97 -15.45 12.78 16.15
CA PHE A 97 -16.77 12.14 16.01
C PHE A 97 -17.77 12.53 17.11
N GLY A 98 -17.41 13.50 17.96
CA GLY A 98 -18.19 13.90 19.13
C GLY A 98 -17.86 12.99 20.32
N GLY A 99 -16.99 13.46 21.21
CA GLY A 99 -16.83 12.91 22.55
C GLY A 99 -17.49 13.85 23.56
N ASP A 100 -18.27 13.28 24.47
CA ASP A 100 -18.84 13.96 25.66
C ASP A 100 -17.74 14.54 26.57
#